data_AF-A0A379LZ77-F1
#
_entry.id   AF-A0A379LZ77-F1
#
_cell.length_a   1.000
_cell.length_b   1.000
_cell.length_c   1.000
_cell.angle_alpha   90.00
_cell.angle_beta   90.00
_cell.angle_gamma   90.00
#
_symmetry.space_group_name_H-M   'P 1'
#
loop_
_entity.id
_entity.type
_entity.pdbx_description
1 polymer ?
#
loop_
_entity_poly.entity_id
_entity_poly.type
_entity_poly.pdbx_seq_one_letter_code
_entity_poly.pdbx_strand_id
1 'polypeptide(L)'
;MADRPEIRIGTAEREEAVALLGEHFAAGRLGLAEFDERVALATQATVRGDLVPLFADLPSAPAVVAPSPGPRDLAEQLLTLVPFVLVALLVIVVLRHPIALLIAFGVLFVAGRRAYRLLGEGRGPS
;
A
#
# COMPACT_ATOMS: atom_id res chain seq x y z
N MET A 1 -8.43 30.28 8.79
CA MET A 1 -6.95 30.25 8.84
C MET A 1 -6.49 30.85 7.52
N ALA A 2 -5.78 31.97 7.51
CA ALA A 2 -5.30 32.55 6.24
C ALA A 2 -4.40 31.51 5.55
N ASP A 3 -4.84 30.98 4.42
CA ASP A 3 -3.99 30.19 3.54
C ASP A 3 -2.84 31.11 3.16
N ARG A 4 -1.63 30.80 3.63
CA ARG A 4 -0.45 31.63 3.40
C ARG A 4 0.16 31.17 2.08
N PRO A 5 -0.04 31.88 0.97
CA PRO A 5 0.37 31.42 -0.36
C PRO A 5 1.89 31.24 -0.47
N GLU A 6 2.65 31.87 0.42
CA GLU A 6 4.11 31.84 0.50
C GLU A 6 4.67 30.59 1.20
N ILE A 7 3.83 29.72 1.77
CA ILE A 7 4.31 28.49 2.42
C ILE A 7 4.86 27.54 1.36
N ARG A 8 6.14 27.19 1.52
CA ARG A 8 6.79 26.15 0.72
C ARG A 8 6.14 24.80 0.97
N ILE A 9 5.80 24.09 -0.11
CA ILE A 9 5.18 22.77 -0.07
C ILE A 9 6.20 21.67 -0.32
N GLY A 10 6.00 20.51 0.32
CA GLY A 10 6.80 19.32 0.16
C GLY A 10 6.33 18.44 -1.01
N THR A 11 6.91 17.24 -1.10
CA THR A 11 6.49 16.25 -2.10
C THR A 11 5.09 15.70 -1.81
N ALA A 12 4.75 15.53 -0.53
CA ALA A 12 3.45 14.99 -0.13
C ALA A 12 2.29 15.87 -0.61
N GLU A 13 2.41 17.19 -0.45
CA GLU A 13 1.39 18.14 -0.89
C GLU A 13 1.27 18.20 -2.43
N ARG A 14 2.39 18.01 -3.16
CA ARG A 14 2.36 17.90 -4.63
C ARG A 14 1.66 16.63 -5.07
N GLU A 15 1.96 15.49 -4.44
CA GLU A 15 1.30 14.22 -4.73
C GLU A 15 -0.19 14.25 -4.41
N GLU A 16 -0.57 14.88 -3.30
CA GLU A 16 -1.98 15.10 -2.93
C GLU A 16 -2.72 15.93 -3.99
N ALA A 17 -2.10 17.02 -4.47
CA ALA A 17 -2.68 17.82 -5.54
C ALA A 17 -2.86 17.01 -6.85
N VAL A 18 -1.86 16.19 -7.21
CA VAL A 18 -1.95 15.31 -8.39
C VAL A 18 -3.06 14.27 -8.23
N ALA A 19 -3.22 13.69 -7.03
CA ALA A 19 -4.30 12.75 -6.75
C ALA A 19 -5.68 13.40 -6.90
N LEU A 20 -5.88 14.60 -6.35
CA LEU A 20 -7.11 15.37 -6.51
C LEU A 20 -7.41 15.70 -7.97
N LEU A 21 -6.41 16.14 -8.75
CA LEU A 21 -6.58 16.34 -10.20
C LEU A 21 -7.03 15.04 -10.90
N GLY A 22 -6.50 13.90 -10.47
CA GLY A 22 -6.91 12.58 -10.95
C GLY A 22 -8.38 12.26 -10.67
N GLU A 23 -8.89 12.62 -9.49
CA GLU A 23 -10.32 12.48 -9.16
C GLU A 23 -11.20 13.34 -10.07
N HIS A 24 -10.78 14.58 -10.35
CA HIS A 24 -11.49 15.47 -11.27
C HIS A 24 -11.48 14.95 -12.72
N PHE A 25 -10.36 14.36 -13.16
CA PHE A 25 -10.26 13.68 -14.46
C PHE A 25 -11.18 12.46 -14.54
N ALA A 26 -11.16 11.58 -13.53
CA ALA A 26 -12.03 10.41 -13.46
C ALA A 26 -13.52 10.79 -13.44
N ALA A 27 -13.86 11.94 -12.85
CA ALA A 27 -15.21 12.50 -12.85
C ALA A 27 -15.60 13.16 -14.18
N GLY A 28 -14.73 13.15 -15.21
CA GLY A 28 -14.98 13.74 -16.52
C GLY A 28 -15.01 15.27 -16.53
N ARG A 29 -14.48 15.92 -15.49
CA ARG A 29 -14.44 17.38 -15.35
C ARG A 29 -13.18 18.02 -15.94
N LEU A 30 -12.16 17.21 -16.19
CA LEU A 30 -10.93 17.60 -16.88
C LEU A 30 -10.77 16.74 -18.12
N GLY A 31 -10.42 17.37 -19.25
CA GLY A 31 -9.92 16.64 -20.42
C GLY A 31 -8.52 16.09 -20.19
N LEU A 32 -8.08 15.15 -21.04
CA LEU A 32 -6.74 14.54 -20.93
C LEU A 32 -5.62 15.58 -21.05
N ALA A 33 -5.72 16.50 -22.01
CA ALA A 33 -4.72 17.55 -22.21
C ALA A 33 -4.64 18.51 -21.01
N GLU A 34 -5.79 18.86 -20.43
CA GLU A 34 -5.85 19.74 -19.25
C GLU A 34 -5.31 19.05 -18.00
N PHE A 35 -5.59 17.75 -17.85
CA PHE A 35 -5.04 16.94 -16.78
C PHE A 35 -3.51 16.88 -16.84
N ASP A 36 -2.95 16.55 -18.01
CA ASP A 36 -1.50 16.47 -18.20
C ASP A 36 -0.80 17.81 -17.90
N GLU A 37 -1.38 18.91 -18.39
CA GLU A 37 -0.86 20.26 -18.13
C GLU A 37 -0.87 20.60 -16.63
N ARG A 38 -2.01 20.35 -15.95
CA ARG A 38 -2.13 20.66 -14.52
C ARG A 38 -1.25 19.77 -13.64
N VAL A 39 -1.06 18.51 -14.00
CA VAL A 39 -0.13 17.60 -13.30
C VAL A 39 1.31 18.05 -13.46
N ALA A 40 1.70 18.52 -14.66
CA ALA A 40 3.02 19.08 -14.88
C ALA A 40 3.27 20.34 -14.03
N LEU A 41 2.27 21.20 -13.90
CA LEU A 41 2.35 22.40 -13.04
C LEU A 41 2.37 22.03 -11.55
N ALA A 42 1.53 21.10 -11.10
CA ALA A 42 1.47 20.65 -9.71
C ALA A 42 2.79 19.99 -9.26
N THR A 43 3.46 19.25 -10.15
CA THR A 43 4.75 18.62 -9.85
C THR A 43 5.91 19.62 -9.77
N GLN A 44 5.79 20.79 -10.40
CA GLN A 44 6.78 21.88 -10.34
C GLN A 44 6.49 22.90 -9.23
N ALA A 45 5.29 22.88 -8.65
CA ALA A 45 4.87 23.80 -7.61
C ALA A 45 5.82 23.77 -6.40
N THR A 46 6.25 24.95 -5.96
CA THR A 46 7.15 25.09 -4.81
C THR A 46 6.47 25.72 -3.62
N VAL A 47 5.40 26.49 -3.86
CA VAL A 47 4.60 27.11 -2.81
C VAL A 47 3.13 26.75 -2.94
N ARG A 48 2.39 26.90 -1.85
CA ARG A 48 0.96 26.57 -1.80
C ARG A 48 0.12 27.42 -2.76
N GLY A 49 0.52 28.68 -2.95
CA GLY A 49 -0.10 29.59 -3.91
C GLY A 49 -0.03 29.10 -5.36
N ASP A 50 0.94 28.25 -5.71
CA ASP A 50 1.06 27.68 -7.06
C ASP A 50 -0.03 26.63 -7.34
N LEU A 51 -0.53 25.96 -6.29
CA LEU A 51 -1.54 24.90 -6.42
C LEU A 51 -2.97 25.45 -6.50
N VAL A 52 -3.27 26.54 -5.78
CA VAL A 52 -4.60 27.17 -5.74
C VAL A 52 -5.21 27.44 -7.13
N PRO A 53 -4.50 28.05 -8.10
CA PRO A 53 -5.07 28.33 -9.41
C PRO A 53 -5.39 27.06 -10.23
N LEU A 54 -4.76 25.92 -9.94
CA LEU A 54 -4.97 24.66 -10.66
C LEU A 54 -6.36 24.05 -10.40
N PHE A 55 -7.04 24.50 -9.34
CA PHE A 55 -8.37 24.04 -8.95
C PHE A 55 -9.43 25.15 -8.97
N ALA A 56 -9.10 26.37 -9.38
CA ALA A 56 -9.97 27.54 -9.23
C ALA A 56 -11.28 27.45 -10.05
N ASP A 57 -11.25 26.72 -11.16
CA ASP A 57 -12.36 26.46 -12.06
C ASP A 57 -13.08 25.13 -11.76
N LEU A 58 -12.51 24.30 -10.88
CA LEU A 58 -13.07 23.02 -10.50
C LEU A 58 -13.97 23.19 -9.26
N PRO A 59 -15.15 22.54 -9.23
CA PRO A 59 -15.96 22.54 -8.02
C PRO A 59 -15.13 21.91 -6.89
N SER A 60 -15.07 22.56 -5.73
CA SER A 60 -14.32 22.03 -4.59
C SER A 60 -14.72 20.58 -4.37
N ALA A 61 -13.78 19.64 -4.54
CA ALA A 61 -13.97 18.28 -4.08
C ALA A 61 -14.42 18.41 -2.61
N PRO A 62 -15.49 17.72 -2.18
CA PRO A 62 -15.83 17.74 -0.77
C PRO A 62 -14.56 17.35 -0.04
N ALA A 63 -14.08 18.24 0.82
CA ALA A 63 -12.99 17.96 1.73
C ALA A 63 -13.50 16.85 2.64
N VAL A 64 -13.49 15.62 2.15
CA VAL A 64 -13.35 14.46 3.01
C VAL A 64 -11.95 14.66 3.54
N VAL A 65 -11.88 15.41 4.64
CA VAL A 65 -10.77 15.35 5.57
C VAL A 65 -10.77 13.89 6.04
N ALA A 66 -10.23 13.01 5.19
CA ALA A 66 -9.81 11.71 5.64
C ALA A 66 -8.74 12.05 6.68
N PRO A 67 -8.93 11.65 7.95
CA PRO A 67 -7.90 11.87 8.95
C PRO A 67 -6.62 11.27 8.37
N SER A 68 -5.60 12.10 8.17
CA SER A 68 -4.27 11.62 7.81
C SER A 68 -3.89 10.63 8.92
N PRO A 69 -3.80 9.32 8.62
CA PRO A 69 -3.57 8.32 9.63
C PRO A 69 -2.29 8.70 10.35
N GLY A 70 -2.37 8.86 11.67
CA GLY A 70 -1.20 9.19 12.46
C GLY A 70 -0.14 8.11 12.26
N PRO A 71 1.14 8.38 12.58
CA PRO A 71 2.20 7.38 12.49
C PRO A 71 1.87 6.05 13.21
N ARG A 72 0.95 6.09 14.18
CA ARG A 72 0.42 4.92 14.89
C ARG A 72 -0.63 4.14 14.10
N ASP A 73 -1.49 4.81 13.35
CA ASP A 73 -2.50 4.18 12.50
C ASP A 73 -1.83 3.45 11.32
N LEU A 74 -0.76 4.05 10.77
CA LEU A 74 0.08 3.38 9.78
C LEU A 74 0.78 2.15 10.36
N ALA A 75 1.26 2.21 11.61
CA ALA A 75 1.91 1.07 12.26
C ALA A 75 0.94 -0.10 12.49
N GLU A 76 -0.29 0.17 12.95
CA GLU A 76 -1.34 -0.87 13.09
C GLU A 76 -1.79 -1.43 11.73
N GLN A 77 -1.92 -0.58 10.72
CA GLN A 77 -2.30 -0.97 9.37
C GLN A 77 -1.19 -1.80 8.69
N LEU A 78 0.08 -1.46 8.92
CA LEU A 78 1.21 -2.26 8.44
C LEU A 78 1.24 -3.62 9.14
N LEU A 79 1.06 -3.66 10.47
CA LEU A 79 1.06 -4.89 11.26
C LEU A 79 -0.03 -5.88 10.80
N THR A 80 -1.21 -5.38 10.43
CA THR A 80 -2.30 -6.19 9.87
C THR A 80 -2.03 -6.69 8.45
N LEU A 81 -1.28 -5.95 7.65
CA LEU A 81 -0.87 -6.38 6.31
C LEU A 81 0.33 -7.34 6.30
N VAL A 82 1.17 -7.34 7.34
CA VAL A 82 2.33 -8.25 7.46
C VAL A 82 1.99 -9.72 7.17
N PRO A 83 0.97 -10.36 7.79
CA PRO A 83 0.67 -11.77 7.52
C PRO A 83 0.25 -12.00 6.07
N PHE A 84 -0.52 -11.09 5.47
CA PHE A 84 -0.93 -11.20 4.07
C PHE A 84 0.25 -11.06 3.11
N VAL A 85 1.17 -10.13 3.39
CA VAL A 85 2.41 -9.97 2.62
C VAL A 85 3.30 -11.21 2.75
N LEU A 86 3.41 -11.79 3.93
CA LEU A 86 4.15 -13.05 4.17
C LEU A 86 3.57 -14.21 3.35
N VAL A 87 2.25 -14.35 3.33
CA VAL A 87 1.55 -15.39 2.55
C VAL A 87 1.72 -15.14 1.05
N ALA A 88 1.53 -13.90 0.57
CA ALA A 88 1.71 -13.56 -0.83
C ALA A 88 3.16 -13.80 -1.29
N LEU A 89 4.14 -13.40 -0.48
CA LEU A 89 5.57 -13.65 -0.74
C LEU A 89 5.87 -15.15 -0.76
N LEU A 90 5.31 -15.92 0.18
CA LEU A 90 5.42 -17.38 0.21
C LEU A 90 4.87 -18.01 -1.08
N VAL A 91 3.68 -17.59 -1.53
CA VAL A 91 3.06 -18.06 -2.77
C VAL A 91 3.92 -17.71 -3.99
N ILE A 92 4.43 -16.49 -4.08
CA ILE A 92 5.31 -16.04 -5.17
C ILE A 92 6.61 -16.86 -5.19
N VAL A 93 7.23 -17.10 -4.03
CA VAL A 93 8.45 -17.92 -3.90
C VAL A 93 8.19 -19.37 -4.31
N VAL A 94 7.04 -19.94 -3.92
CA VAL A 94 6.62 -21.29 -4.28
C VAL A 94 6.35 -21.43 -5.79
N LEU A 95 5.68 -20.45 -6.40
CA LEU A 95 5.46 -20.41 -7.85
C LEU A 95 6.77 -20.22 -8.63
N ARG A 96 7.74 -19.48 -8.07
CA ARG A 96 9.05 -19.24 -8.69
C ARG A 96 9.98 -20.46 -8.58
N HIS A 97 9.90 -21.24 -7.51
CA HIS A 97 10.83 -22.34 -7.24
C HIS A 97 10.10 -23.64 -6.88
N PRO A 98 9.69 -24.46 -7.88
CA PRO A 98 9.07 -25.77 -7.63
C PRO A 98 9.97 -26.75 -6.84
N ILE A 99 11.28 -26.46 -6.76
CA ILE A 99 12.28 -27.25 -6.02
C ILE A 99 12.20 -27.00 -4.50
N ALA A 100 11.73 -25.83 -4.03
CA ALA A 100 11.62 -25.52 -2.60
C ALA A 100 10.55 -26.38 -1.89
N LEU A 101 9.56 -26.88 -2.65
CA LEU A 101 8.52 -27.79 -2.17
C LEU A 101 9.09 -29.16 -1.75
N LEU A 102 10.16 -29.64 -2.39
CA LEU A 102 10.81 -30.92 -2.02
C LEU A 102 11.58 -30.83 -0.70
N ILE A 103 12.14 -29.66 -0.38
CA ILE A 103 12.90 -29.44 0.86
C ILE A 103 11.93 -29.36 2.06
N ALA A 104 10.82 -28.62 1.93
CA ALA A 104 9.79 -28.54 2.98
C ALA A 104 9.11 -29.90 3.25
N PHE A 105 8.84 -30.68 2.19
CA PHE A 105 8.33 -32.04 2.32
C PHE A 105 9.34 -32.98 2.99
N GLY A 106 10.63 -32.85 2.66
CA GLY A 106 11.70 -33.62 3.29
C GLY A 106 11.83 -33.36 4.80
N VAL A 107 11.72 -32.10 5.23
CA VAL A 107 11.76 -31.71 6.64
C VAL A 107 10.56 -32.30 7.41
N LEU A 108 9.36 -32.25 6.84
CA LEU A 108 8.15 -32.79 7.46
C LEU A 108 8.18 -34.33 7.55
N PHE A 109 8.71 -35.00 6.52
CA PHE A 109 8.82 -36.46 6.47
C PHE A 109 9.81 -37.00 7.53
N VAL A 110 10.94 -36.32 7.73
CA VAL A 110 11.93 -36.69 8.76
C VAL A 110 11.39 -36.46 10.17
N ALA A 111 10.63 -35.37 10.38
CA ALA A 111 9.99 -35.09 11.66
C ALA A 111 8.88 -36.11 12.01
N GLY A 112 8.04 -36.48 11.03
CA GLY A 112 6.97 -37.47 11.22
C GLY A 112 7.50 -38.88 11.53
N ARG A 113 8.61 -39.29 10.90
CA ARG A 113 9.18 -40.63 11.09
C ARG A 113 9.81 -40.84 12.48
N ARG A 114 10.18 -39.77 13.19
CA ARG A 114 10.75 -39.82 14.55
C ARG A 114 9.69 -39.95 15.63
N ALA A 115 8.48 -39.42 15.41
CA ALA A 115 7.35 -39.50 16.34
C ALA A 115 6.70 -40.89 16.37
N TYR A 116 6.66 -41.60 15.23
CA TYR A 116 6.05 -42.93 15.14
C TYR A 116 6.83 -44.03 15.89
N ARG A 117 8.13 -43.87 16.14
CA ARG A 117 8.91 -44.85 16.92
C ARG A 117 8.58 -44.84 18.41
N LEU A 118 8.01 -43.77 18.95
CA LEU A 118 7.72 -43.64 20.38
C LEU A 118 6.31 -44.12 20.76
N LEU A 119 5.44 -44.36 19.77
CA LEU A 119 4.06 -44.80 19.99
C LEU A 119 3.84 -46.31 19.76
N GLY A 120 4.88 -47.05 19.35
CA GLY A 120 4.79 -48.48 19.01
C GLY A 120 5.08 -49.47 20.15
N GLU A 121 5.49 -49.01 21.33
CA GLU A 121 6.09 -49.86 22.38
C GLU A 121 5.21 -49.99 23.64
N GLY A 122 3.88 -49.98 23.48
CA GLY A 122 2.95 -49.81 24.60
C GLY A 122 1.71 -50.69 24.61
N ARG A 123 1.73 -51.91 24.04
CA ARG A 123 0.63 -52.86 24.26
C ARG A 123 1.10 -54.31 24.27
N GLY A 124 1.40 -54.82 25.46
CA GLY A 124 1.58 -56.25 25.70
C GLY A 124 0.22 -56.99 25.68
N PRO A 125 0.19 -58.28 25.27
CA PRO A 125 -0.92 -59.16 25.59
C PRO A 125 -0.64 -59.93 26.90
N SER A 126 -1.69 -60.02 27.72
CA SER A 126 -1.80 -60.86 28.91
C SER A 126 -1.87 -62.34 28.57
#